data_AF-A0AAD6PB68-F1
#
_entry.id   AF-A0AAD6PB68-F1
#
_cell.length_a   1.000
_cell.length_b   1.000
_cell.length_c   1.000
_cell.angle_alpha   90.00
_cell.angle_beta   90.00
_cell.angle_gamma   90.00
#
_symmetry.space_group_name_H-M   'P 1'
#
loop_
_entity.id
_entity.type
_entity.pdbx_description
1 polymer ?
#
loop_
_entity_poly.entity_id
_entity_poly.type
_entity_poly.pdbx_seq_one_letter_code
_entity_poly.pdbx_strand_id
1 'polypeptide(L)'
;MRGHVWLEEQVDDKEWDETLPRIMISEDTSRFWYTNPTGHPSGLRIARIVLETFRLGLSDVRWFVLGDDDTIFSVDNLVDVLSKYDYNEMVYIGGPSESHSANTYFSHNMAYGGGGIAISYPLAKALYSVLDDCLERYHRLHGSDDRLHACISELGVPLSREHGFHQWDIRGSAHGLLSAHPIAPFVSIHHVEAVEPIYPGLSSLDSLKLFTKVMKVDPMSFLQRSICYDRVRRLTFSVSLGYAIQVFPSIVQPQVLERSEMTYSAWNKIHNLDEFDLDTRDPSKSVCKSPVLFFLEDVERQGNNTLGTYVRAGRLKDDFKRKVLCFPRSAPLPHVGRIQALGYPLKNWHLSPRRLCCKLNQTSDELLTISVRQCGKGSFGCFADSVGI
;
A
#
# COMPACT_ATOMS: atom_id res chain seq x y z
N MET A 1 6.50 -18.78 5.93
CA MET A 1 7.37 -18.27 4.84
C MET A 1 8.80 -18.64 5.18
N ARG A 2 9.66 -18.92 4.19
CA ARG A 2 11.10 -19.13 4.40
C ARG A 2 11.83 -17.94 3.78
N GLY A 3 12.49 -17.13 4.59
CA GLY A 3 13.16 -15.91 4.14
C GLY A 3 14.68 -16.09 4.02
N HIS A 4 15.27 -15.41 3.04
CA HIS A 4 16.72 -15.33 2.83
C HIS A 4 17.07 -13.88 2.49
N VAL A 5 18.19 -13.38 3.01
CA VAL A 5 18.76 -12.08 2.64
C VAL A 5 19.94 -12.35 1.72
N TRP A 6 19.94 -11.76 0.53
CA TRP A 6 20.99 -11.95 -0.47
C TRP A 6 21.91 -10.73 -0.48
N LEU A 7 23.20 -10.97 -0.26
CA LEU A 7 24.23 -9.93 -0.22
C LEU A 7 25.28 -10.17 -1.31
N GLU A 8 26.01 -9.11 -1.66
CA GLU A 8 27.13 -9.18 -2.60
C GLU A 8 28.36 -9.86 -1.99
N GLU A 9 28.62 -9.60 -0.71
CA GLU A 9 29.80 -10.03 0.02
C GLU A 9 29.45 -10.51 1.43
N GLN A 10 30.35 -11.30 2.01
CA GLN A 10 30.20 -11.79 3.38
C GLN A 10 30.26 -10.63 4.38
N VAL A 11 29.32 -10.59 5.32
CA VAL A 11 29.30 -9.65 6.45
C VAL A 11 29.67 -10.35 7.76
N ASP A 12 30.19 -9.60 8.72
CA ASP A 12 30.45 -10.08 10.09
C ASP A 12 29.11 -10.40 10.76
N ASP A 13 28.94 -11.66 11.18
CA ASP A 13 27.67 -12.23 11.66
C ASP A 13 27.48 -12.09 13.17
N LYS A 14 28.38 -11.39 13.87
CA LYS A 14 28.32 -11.19 15.33
C LYS A 14 27.02 -10.58 15.85
N GLU A 15 26.31 -9.81 15.02
CA GLU A 15 25.02 -9.19 15.37
C GLU A 15 23.81 -9.88 14.71
N TRP A 16 24.04 -10.95 13.93
CA TRP A 16 22.97 -11.66 13.22
C TRP A 16 22.41 -12.79 14.09
N ASP A 17 21.31 -12.52 14.78
CA ASP A 17 20.62 -13.50 15.61
C ASP A 17 19.91 -14.59 14.77
N GLU A 18 19.71 -15.77 15.36
CA GLU A 18 19.00 -16.92 14.74
C GLU A 18 17.53 -16.62 14.42
N THR A 19 16.98 -15.53 14.98
CA THR A 19 15.61 -15.06 14.68
C THR A 19 15.50 -14.34 13.34
N LEU A 20 16.62 -13.94 12.73
CA LEU A 20 16.66 -13.25 11.43
C LEU A 20 16.73 -14.24 10.26
N PRO A 21 16.32 -13.83 9.04
CA PRO A 21 16.42 -14.68 7.86
C PRO A 21 17.88 -15.04 7.56
N ARG A 22 18.11 -16.17 6.89
CA ARG A 22 19.47 -16.61 6.58
C ARG A 22 20.14 -15.67 5.56
N ILE A 23 21.38 -15.27 5.84
CA ILE A 23 22.23 -14.57 4.86
C ILE A 23 22.74 -15.55 3.80
N MET A 24 22.64 -15.14 2.54
CA MET A 24 23.12 -15.83 1.35
C MET A 24 24.02 -14.88 0.56
N ILE A 25 25.09 -15.38 -0.03
CA ILE A 25 25.98 -14.58 -0.88
C ILE A 25 25.66 -14.89 -2.33
N SER A 26 25.29 -13.86 -3.10
CA SER A 26 25.01 -14.00 -4.53
C SER A 26 26.28 -14.36 -5.28
N GLU A 27 26.18 -15.17 -6.34
CA GLU A 27 27.34 -15.56 -7.15
C GLU A 27 27.97 -14.38 -7.92
N ASP A 28 29.24 -14.54 -8.31
CA ASP A 28 29.94 -13.58 -9.15
C ASP A 28 29.26 -13.44 -10.54
N THR A 29 29.07 -12.19 -10.95
CA THR A 29 28.48 -11.80 -12.24
C THR A 29 29.47 -11.11 -13.17
N SER A 30 30.78 -11.11 -12.85
CA SER A 30 31.82 -10.46 -13.66
C SER A 30 31.88 -10.93 -15.12
N ARG A 31 31.40 -12.14 -15.40
CA ARG A 31 31.33 -12.70 -16.75
C ARG A 31 30.30 -12.02 -17.65
N PHE A 32 29.27 -11.38 -17.07
CA PHE A 32 28.20 -10.78 -17.84
C PHE A 32 28.61 -9.40 -18.34
N TRP A 33 28.30 -9.11 -19.60
CA TRP A 33 28.51 -7.77 -20.12
C TRP A 33 27.50 -6.80 -19.51
N TYR A 34 27.98 -5.60 -19.17
CA TYR A 34 27.15 -4.51 -18.69
C TYR A 34 27.57 -3.22 -19.36
N THR A 35 26.67 -2.58 -20.11
CA THR A 35 27.01 -1.38 -20.89
C THR A 35 25.99 -0.25 -20.76
N ASN A 36 25.09 -0.32 -19.78
CA ASN A 36 24.19 0.79 -19.52
C ASN A 36 24.98 1.94 -18.87
N PRO A 37 24.86 3.19 -19.38
CA PRO A 37 25.70 4.30 -18.93
C PRO A 37 25.28 4.90 -17.58
N THR A 38 24.07 4.65 -17.09
CA THR A 38 23.51 5.31 -15.89
C THR A 38 23.16 4.36 -14.77
N GLY A 39 22.94 3.06 -15.04
CA GLY A 39 22.65 2.07 -14.00
C GLY A 39 23.92 1.50 -13.34
N HIS A 40 23.73 0.51 -12.47
CA HIS A 40 24.83 -0.16 -11.75
C HIS A 40 24.90 -1.67 -12.05
N PRO A 41 26.11 -2.26 -12.21
CA PRO A 41 26.27 -3.70 -12.48
C PRO A 41 25.66 -4.63 -11.42
N SER A 42 25.46 -4.16 -10.18
CA SER A 42 24.78 -4.93 -9.13
C SER A 42 23.37 -5.38 -9.52
N GLY A 43 22.71 -4.69 -10.46
CA GLY A 43 21.41 -5.10 -11.01
C GLY A 43 21.46 -6.49 -11.66
N LEU A 44 22.60 -6.93 -12.20
CA LEU A 44 22.79 -8.29 -12.70
C LEU A 44 22.71 -9.32 -11.56
N ARG A 45 23.35 -9.02 -10.42
CA ARG A 45 23.32 -9.89 -9.23
C ARG A 45 21.92 -10.00 -8.67
N ILE A 46 21.25 -8.86 -8.48
CA ILE A 46 19.90 -8.81 -7.94
C ILE A 46 18.91 -9.56 -8.85
N ALA A 47 19.01 -9.38 -10.18
CA ALA A 47 18.17 -10.13 -11.12
C ALA A 47 18.34 -11.66 -11.03
N ARG A 48 19.55 -12.14 -10.69
CA ARG A 48 19.86 -13.57 -10.56
C ARG A 48 19.38 -14.17 -9.23
N ILE A 49 18.99 -13.38 -8.24
CA ILE A 49 18.53 -13.88 -6.93
C ILE A 49 17.39 -14.90 -7.07
N VAL A 50 16.46 -14.73 -8.02
CA VAL A 50 15.38 -15.71 -8.25
C VAL A 50 15.92 -17.08 -8.66
N LEU A 51 16.93 -17.10 -9.54
CA LEU A 51 17.58 -18.32 -10.03
C LEU A 51 18.40 -18.98 -8.91
N GLU A 52 19.13 -18.18 -8.14
CA GLU A 52 19.94 -18.66 -7.02
C GLU A 52 19.05 -19.22 -5.89
N THR A 53 17.91 -18.56 -5.61
CA THR A 53 16.92 -19.04 -4.65
C THR A 53 16.24 -20.33 -5.12
N PHE A 54 15.93 -20.44 -6.42
CA PHE A 54 15.39 -21.68 -7.00
C PHE A 54 16.38 -22.85 -6.84
N ARG A 55 17.68 -22.59 -7.03
CA ARG A 55 18.76 -23.59 -6.91
C ARG A 55 18.90 -24.18 -5.50
N LEU A 56 18.39 -23.51 -4.47
CA LEU A 56 18.38 -24.04 -3.10
C LEU A 56 17.57 -25.34 -2.96
N GLY A 57 16.67 -25.64 -3.91
CA GLY A 57 15.97 -26.94 -3.95
C GLY A 57 15.05 -27.18 -2.77
N LEU A 58 14.53 -26.11 -2.16
CA LEU A 58 13.62 -26.20 -1.01
C LEU A 58 12.33 -26.95 -1.39
N SER A 59 11.90 -27.89 -0.55
CA SER A 59 10.67 -28.65 -0.79
C SER A 59 9.42 -27.78 -0.66
N ASP A 60 8.33 -28.15 -1.35
CA ASP A 60 6.99 -27.57 -1.18
C ASP A 60 6.92 -26.04 -1.41
N VAL A 61 7.75 -25.50 -2.32
CA VAL A 61 7.69 -24.10 -2.74
C VAL A 61 6.64 -23.92 -3.83
N ARG A 62 5.73 -22.96 -3.63
CA ARG A 62 4.71 -22.57 -4.64
C ARG A 62 5.02 -21.23 -5.29
N TRP A 63 5.62 -20.32 -4.52
CA TRP A 63 5.88 -18.94 -4.91
C TRP A 63 7.26 -18.53 -4.42
N PHE A 64 7.96 -17.78 -5.26
CA PHE A 64 9.16 -17.01 -4.95
C PHE A 64 8.75 -15.55 -4.86
N VAL A 65 9.07 -14.89 -3.76
CA VAL A 65 8.75 -13.48 -3.54
C VAL A 65 10.06 -12.72 -3.34
N LEU A 66 10.27 -11.70 -4.15
CA LEU A 66 11.40 -10.78 -4.09
C LEU A 66 10.93 -9.44 -3.52
N GLY A 67 11.79 -8.78 -2.78
CA GLY A 67 11.57 -7.43 -2.24
C GLY A 67 12.89 -6.84 -1.77
N ASP A 68 12.95 -5.51 -1.70
CA ASP A 68 14.13 -4.79 -1.25
C ASP A 68 14.21 -4.76 0.29
N ASP A 69 15.37 -4.41 0.83
CA ASP A 69 15.67 -4.47 2.28
C ASP A 69 14.91 -3.41 3.11
N ASP A 70 14.38 -2.38 2.47
CA ASP A 70 13.49 -1.35 3.03
C ASP A 70 12.01 -1.54 2.62
N THR A 71 11.64 -2.73 2.15
CA THR A 71 10.25 -3.11 1.83
C THR A 71 9.54 -3.76 3.02
N ILE A 72 8.33 -3.29 3.34
CA ILE A 72 7.48 -3.86 4.38
C ILE A 72 6.30 -4.60 3.76
N PHE A 73 6.19 -5.90 4.02
CA PHE A 73 5.09 -6.74 3.54
C PHE A 73 4.02 -7.03 4.61
N SER A 74 2.76 -6.99 4.19
CA SER A 74 1.64 -7.69 4.84
C SER A 74 1.63 -9.14 4.36
N VAL A 75 2.32 -10.02 5.10
CA VAL A 75 2.48 -11.43 4.69
C VAL A 75 1.13 -12.16 4.60
N ASP A 76 0.19 -11.87 5.50
CA ASP A 76 -1.15 -12.49 5.47
C ASP A 76 -1.91 -12.10 4.19
N ASN A 77 -1.92 -10.80 3.84
CA ASN A 77 -2.56 -10.33 2.61
C ASN A 77 -1.81 -10.83 1.36
N LEU A 78 -0.49 -10.92 1.40
CA LEU A 78 0.31 -11.49 0.31
C LEU A 78 -0.14 -12.93 0.03
N VAL A 79 -0.23 -13.77 1.06
CA VAL A 79 -0.69 -15.16 0.91
C VAL A 79 -2.11 -15.23 0.34
N ASP A 80 -3.02 -14.38 0.85
CA ASP A 80 -4.39 -14.32 0.35
C ASP A 80 -4.48 -13.83 -1.10
N VAL A 81 -3.62 -12.88 -1.51
CA VAL A 81 -3.50 -12.42 -2.91
C VAL A 81 -2.99 -13.53 -3.82
N LEU A 82 -1.93 -14.22 -3.40
CA LEU A 82 -1.36 -15.32 -4.18
C LEU A 82 -2.32 -16.52 -4.30
N SER A 83 -3.24 -16.70 -3.34
CA SER A 83 -4.24 -17.77 -3.37
C SER A 83 -5.25 -17.67 -4.52
N LYS A 84 -5.35 -16.49 -5.17
CA LYS A 84 -6.20 -16.26 -6.34
C LYS A 84 -5.68 -16.97 -7.60
N TYR A 85 -4.39 -17.28 -7.63
CA TYR A 85 -3.69 -17.73 -8.82
C TYR A 85 -3.39 -19.23 -8.72
N ASP A 86 -3.49 -19.93 -9.85
CA ASP A 86 -3.01 -21.31 -9.93
C ASP A 86 -1.48 -21.31 -9.93
N TYR A 87 -0.89 -21.74 -8.82
CA TYR A 87 0.56 -21.79 -8.67
C TYR A 87 1.24 -22.87 -9.54
N ASN A 88 0.46 -23.72 -10.23
CA ASN A 88 0.97 -24.70 -11.19
C ASN A 88 1.14 -24.12 -12.61
N GLU A 89 0.69 -22.89 -12.83
CA GLU A 89 0.88 -22.14 -14.09
C GLU A 89 2.01 -21.12 -13.96
N MET A 90 2.51 -20.62 -15.10
CA MET A 90 3.49 -19.54 -15.12
C MET A 90 2.81 -18.19 -14.86
N VAL A 91 2.95 -17.70 -13.63
CA VAL A 91 2.39 -16.43 -13.17
C VAL A 91 3.49 -15.50 -12.65
N TYR A 92 3.42 -14.24 -13.09
CA TYR A 92 4.24 -13.10 -12.67
C TYR A 92 3.33 -12.02 -12.08
N ILE A 93 3.53 -11.65 -10.82
CA ILE A 93 2.64 -10.79 -10.05
C ILE A 93 3.43 -9.64 -9.41
N GLY A 94 2.83 -8.45 -9.38
CA GLY A 94 3.33 -7.29 -8.64
C GLY A 94 2.60 -6.01 -9.07
N GLY A 95 3.25 -4.86 -8.87
CA GLY A 95 2.70 -3.55 -9.24
C GLY A 95 3.73 -2.68 -9.97
N PRO A 96 3.29 -1.84 -10.93
CA PRO A 96 4.13 -0.78 -11.48
C PRO A 96 4.37 0.34 -10.43
N SER A 97 5.28 1.27 -10.72
CA SER A 97 5.53 2.42 -9.86
C SER A 97 4.33 3.37 -9.84
N GLU A 98 4.14 4.11 -8.74
CA GLU A 98 3.23 5.25 -8.70
C GLU A 98 3.71 6.40 -9.62
N SER A 99 4.98 6.40 -10.06
CA SER A 99 5.54 7.39 -10.98
C SER A 99 5.29 7.02 -12.45
N HIS A 100 4.61 7.91 -13.15
CA HIS A 100 4.38 7.85 -14.58
C HIS A 100 5.69 7.91 -15.37
N SER A 101 6.65 8.75 -14.96
CA SER A 101 7.94 8.86 -15.65
C SER A 101 8.76 7.58 -15.53
N ALA A 102 8.75 6.94 -14.36
CA ALA A 102 9.38 5.64 -14.16
C ALA A 102 8.74 4.58 -15.06
N ASN A 103 7.40 4.48 -15.08
CA ASN A 103 6.69 3.48 -15.89
C ASN A 103 6.86 3.73 -17.40
N THR A 104 6.98 4.99 -17.83
CA THR A 104 7.25 5.35 -19.23
C THR A 104 8.66 4.95 -19.64
N TYR A 105 9.65 5.12 -18.76
CA TYR A 105 11.03 4.77 -19.04
C TYR A 105 11.25 3.25 -19.03
N PHE A 106 10.67 2.54 -18.06
CA PHE A 106 10.82 1.10 -17.91
C PHE A 106 9.69 0.33 -18.59
N SER A 107 8.52 0.24 -17.95
CA SER A 107 7.31 -0.36 -18.52
C SER A 107 6.13 -0.21 -17.57
N HIS A 108 4.95 0.10 -18.09
CA HIS A 108 3.69 0.01 -17.33
C HIS A 108 3.28 -1.45 -17.02
N ASN A 109 3.96 -2.44 -17.61
CA ASN A 109 3.76 -3.87 -17.40
C ASN A 109 4.91 -4.52 -16.62
N MET A 110 5.79 -3.74 -15.99
CA MET A 110 6.84 -4.26 -15.11
C MET A 110 6.37 -4.18 -13.64
N ALA A 111 6.57 -5.25 -12.89
CA ALA A 111 6.56 -5.17 -11.43
C ALA A 111 7.91 -4.66 -10.95
N TYR A 112 7.88 -3.68 -10.05
CA TYR A 112 9.08 -3.12 -9.45
C TYR A 112 9.46 -3.89 -8.16
N GLY A 113 10.76 -4.11 -7.97
CA GLY A 113 11.36 -4.94 -6.93
C GLY A 113 11.05 -4.45 -5.53
N GLY A 114 11.22 -3.15 -5.28
CA GLY A 114 10.83 -2.51 -4.01
C GLY A 114 9.35 -2.66 -3.69
N GLY A 115 8.47 -2.57 -4.69
CA GLY A 115 7.06 -2.86 -4.53
C GLY A 115 6.76 -4.31 -4.20
N GLY A 116 7.68 -5.21 -4.53
CA GLY A 116 7.57 -6.64 -4.35
C GLY A 116 7.16 -7.35 -5.64
N ILE A 117 7.82 -8.47 -5.91
CA ILE A 117 7.58 -9.31 -7.09
C ILE A 117 7.29 -10.73 -6.62
N ALA A 118 6.19 -11.33 -7.09
CA ALA A 118 5.89 -12.74 -6.85
C ALA A 118 5.89 -13.55 -8.15
N ILE A 119 6.63 -14.65 -8.13
CA ILE A 119 6.87 -15.55 -9.26
C ILE A 119 6.46 -16.96 -8.86
N SER A 120 5.55 -17.55 -9.63
CA SER A 120 5.13 -18.94 -9.46
C SER A 120 6.29 -19.92 -9.65
N TYR A 121 6.18 -21.11 -9.05
CA TYR A 121 7.22 -22.14 -9.18
C TYR A 121 7.55 -22.52 -10.63
N PRO A 122 6.58 -22.77 -11.55
CA PRO A 122 6.88 -23.08 -12.95
C PRO A 122 7.62 -21.95 -13.67
N LEU A 123 7.27 -20.68 -13.40
CA LEU A 123 7.95 -19.54 -13.99
C LEU A 123 9.39 -19.43 -13.48
N ALA A 124 9.62 -19.62 -12.17
CA ALA A 124 10.98 -19.64 -11.61
C ALA A 124 11.83 -20.76 -12.23
N LYS A 125 11.24 -21.94 -12.48
CA LYS A 125 11.89 -23.05 -13.17
C LYS A 125 12.25 -22.72 -14.62
N ALA A 126 11.35 -22.05 -15.35
CA ALA A 126 11.62 -21.61 -16.72
C ALA A 126 12.74 -20.56 -16.75
N LEU A 127 12.68 -19.56 -15.85
CA LEU A 127 13.73 -18.55 -15.70
C LEU A 127 15.08 -19.18 -15.37
N TYR A 128 15.13 -20.18 -14.51
CA TYR A 128 16.37 -20.90 -14.20
C TYR A 128 17.09 -21.43 -15.45
N SER A 129 16.36 -21.80 -16.51
CA SER A 129 16.93 -22.31 -17.76
C SER A 129 17.35 -21.22 -18.76
N VAL A 130 16.82 -19.98 -18.66
CA VAL A 130 17.02 -18.95 -19.71
C VAL A 130 17.64 -17.65 -19.21
N LEU A 131 17.62 -17.39 -17.90
CA LEU A 131 17.92 -16.09 -17.33
C LEU A 131 19.34 -15.62 -17.65
N ASP A 132 20.34 -16.48 -17.46
CA ASP A 132 21.74 -16.10 -17.73
C ASP A 132 21.95 -15.71 -19.21
N ASP A 133 21.38 -16.47 -20.16
CA ASP A 133 21.48 -16.13 -21.59
C ASP A 133 20.73 -14.82 -21.92
N CYS A 134 19.60 -14.59 -21.25
CA CYS A 134 18.82 -13.37 -21.37
C CYS A 134 19.59 -12.14 -20.83
N LEU A 135 20.26 -12.26 -19.68
CA LEU A 135 21.08 -11.19 -19.10
C LEU A 135 22.23 -10.79 -20.02
N GLU A 136 22.87 -11.76 -20.67
CA GLU A 136 23.93 -11.52 -21.66
C GLU A 136 23.39 -10.79 -22.90
N ARG A 137 22.25 -11.26 -23.44
CA ARG A 137 21.57 -10.61 -24.58
C ARG A 137 21.20 -9.16 -24.28
N TYR A 138 20.69 -8.90 -23.08
CA TYR A 138 20.15 -7.60 -22.70
C TYR A 138 21.11 -6.79 -21.81
N HIS A 139 22.41 -6.87 -22.07
CA HIS A 139 23.46 -6.17 -21.32
C HIS A 139 23.28 -4.64 -21.16
N ARG A 140 22.40 -4.01 -21.96
CA ARG A 140 22.09 -2.57 -21.95
C ARG A 140 20.96 -2.13 -21.00
N LEU A 141 20.21 -3.06 -20.41
CA LEU A 141 19.12 -2.73 -19.48
C LEU A 141 19.66 -2.11 -18.18
N HIS A 142 18.84 -1.34 -17.48
CA HIS A 142 19.33 -0.49 -16.40
C HIS A 142 19.50 -1.24 -15.07
N GLY A 143 18.40 -1.74 -14.50
CA GLY A 143 18.35 -2.34 -13.17
C GLY A 143 17.98 -3.81 -13.19
N SER A 144 17.83 -4.40 -12.01
CA SER A 144 17.38 -5.78 -11.84
C SER A 144 15.99 -6.04 -12.39
N ASP A 145 15.06 -5.13 -12.10
CA ASP A 145 13.65 -5.34 -12.39
C ASP A 145 13.37 -5.24 -13.89
N ASP A 146 14.01 -4.27 -14.55
CA ASP A 146 14.02 -4.10 -16.00
C ASP A 146 14.50 -5.38 -16.71
N ARG A 147 15.57 -5.98 -16.19
CA ARG A 147 16.14 -7.25 -16.69
C ARG A 147 15.21 -8.43 -16.46
N LEU A 148 14.71 -8.57 -15.24
CA LEU A 148 13.82 -9.66 -14.88
C LEU A 148 12.52 -9.59 -15.70
N HIS A 149 11.94 -8.41 -15.86
CA HIS A 149 10.78 -8.17 -16.71
C HIS A 149 11.07 -8.51 -18.19
N ALA A 150 12.22 -8.11 -18.73
CA ALA A 150 12.60 -8.46 -20.11
C ALA A 150 12.69 -9.99 -20.29
N CYS A 151 13.31 -10.71 -19.35
CA CYS A 151 13.44 -12.17 -19.43
C CYS A 151 12.11 -12.90 -19.25
N ILE A 152 11.24 -12.42 -18.36
CA ILE A 152 9.88 -12.95 -18.21
C ILE A 152 9.05 -12.67 -19.48
N SER A 153 9.27 -11.52 -20.12
CA SER A 153 8.61 -11.16 -21.39
C SER A 153 9.09 -12.04 -22.56
N GLU A 154 10.36 -12.45 -22.61
CA GLU A 154 10.84 -13.46 -23.59
C GLU A 154 10.09 -14.79 -23.44
N LEU A 155 9.72 -15.16 -22.21
CA LEU A 155 8.90 -16.34 -21.92
C LEU A 155 7.40 -16.14 -22.24
N GLY A 156 7.00 -14.94 -22.66
CA GLY A 156 5.62 -14.61 -23.04
C GLY A 156 4.65 -14.49 -21.87
N VAL A 157 5.15 -14.29 -20.64
CA VAL A 157 4.31 -14.18 -19.44
C VAL A 157 4.06 -12.72 -19.08
N PRO A 158 2.82 -12.21 -19.15
CA PRO A 158 2.53 -10.82 -18.81
C PRO A 158 2.44 -10.60 -17.30
N LEU A 159 2.57 -9.34 -16.88
CA LEU A 159 2.31 -8.93 -15.50
C LEU A 159 0.84 -9.11 -15.12
N SER A 160 0.60 -9.85 -14.05
CA SER A 160 -0.67 -9.85 -13.32
C SER A 160 -0.62 -8.72 -12.29
N ARG A 161 -1.22 -7.57 -12.64
CA ARG A 161 -1.17 -6.36 -11.81
C ARG A 161 -2.02 -6.50 -10.55
N GLU A 162 -1.41 -6.28 -9.39
CA GLU A 162 -2.06 -6.24 -8.09
C GLU A 162 -1.92 -4.85 -7.47
N HIS A 163 -3.04 -4.21 -7.13
CA HIS A 163 -3.09 -2.83 -6.67
C HIS A 163 -2.60 -2.59 -5.23
N GLY A 164 -2.24 -3.66 -4.51
CA GLY A 164 -1.71 -3.58 -3.15
C GLY A 164 -0.19 -3.63 -3.05
N PHE A 165 0.51 -3.86 -4.17
CA PHE A 165 1.97 -3.79 -4.25
C PHE A 165 2.35 -2.36 -4.61
N HIS A 166 3.14 -1.72 -3.75
CA HIS A 166 3.52 -0.33 -3.95
C HIS A 166 5.03 -0.15 -3.93
N GLN A 167 5.59 0.24 -5.09
CA GLN A 167 6.98 0.72 -5.17
C GLN A 167 7.20 1.96 -4.31
N TRP A 168 6.13 2.72 -4.07
CA TRP A 168 6.06 3.83 -3.13
C TRP A 168 7.07 4.93 -3.45
N ASP A 169 7.25 5.21 -4.76
CA ASP A 169 8.15 6.23 -5.32
C ASP A 169 7.62 7.66 -5.08
N ILE A 170 7.38 7.98 -3.81
CA ILE A 170 6.85 9.26 -3.36
C ILE A 170 7.69 9.84 -2.22
N ARG A 171 7.55 11.15 -1.99
CA ARG A 171 8.20 11.90 -0.92
C ARG A 171 7.21 12.82 -0.23
N GLY A 172 7.48 13.17 1.02
CA GLY A 172 6.60 14.02 1.82
C GLY A 172 5.47 13.23 2.45
N SER A 173 4.25 13.76 2.50
CA SER A 173 3.15 13.14 3.22
C SER A 173 2.43 12.08 2.37
N ALA A 174 2.49 10.81 2.78
CA ALA A 174 1.77 9.70 2.14
C ALA A 174 0.24 9.71 2.38
N HIS A 175 -0.31 10.77 2.99
CA HIS A 175 -1.71 10.83 3.40
C HIS A 175 -2.72 10.59 2.27
N GLY A 176 -2.48 11.19 1.10
CA GLY A 176 -3.31 11.00 -0.08
C GLY A 176 -3.46 9.53 -0.48
N LEU A 177 -2.32 8.83 -0.64
CA LEU A 177 -2.30 7.42 -1.04
C LEU A 177 -2.95 6.52 0.00
N LEU A 178 -2.58 6.67 1.28
CA LEU A 178 -3.09 5.82 2.36
C LEU A 178 -4.59 6.05 2.64
N SER A 179 -5.07 7.28 2.47
CA SER A 179 -6.48 7.60 2.71
C SER A 179 -7.39 7.24 1.54
N ALA A 180 -6.84 7.15 0.33
CA ALA A 180 -7.54 6.81 -0.91
C ALA A 180 -7.12 5.44 -1.47
N HIS A 181 -6.56 4.56 -0.63
CA HIS A 181 -6.10 3.23 -1.05
C HIS A 181 -7.19 2.50 -1.87
N PRO A 182 -6.81 1.83 -2.97
CA PRO A 182 -7.74 1.12 -3.83
C PRO A 182 -8.49 0.00 -3.09
N ILE A 183 -9.59 -0.48 -3.69
CA ILE A 183 -10.34 -1.64 -3.16
C ILE A 183 -9.56 -2.92 -3.50
N ALA A 184 -8.47 -3.13 -2.78
CA ALA A 184 -7.58 -4.27 -2.85
C ALA A 184 -6.91 -4.47 -1.48
N PRO A 185 -6.49 -5.68 -1.12
CA PRO A 185 -5.68 -5.89 0.08
C PRO A 185 -4.38 -5.11 -0.05
N PHE A 186 -3.98 -4.41 1.02
CA PHE A 186 -2.66 -3.81 1.10
C PHE A 186 -1.60 -4.90 1.21
N VAL A 187 -0.61 -4.94 0.30
CA VAL A 187 0.42 -5.99 0.28
C VAL A 187 1.76 -5.47 0.74
N SER A 188 2.25 -4.37 0.20
CA SER A 188 3.61 -3.90 0.48
C SER A 188 3.80 -2.41 0.21
N ILE A 189 4.73 -1.81 0.95
CA ILE A 189 5.26 -0.46 0.72
C ILE A 189 6.78 -0.47 0.85
N HIS A 190 7.42 0.48 0.19
CA HIS A 190 8.86 0.60 0.07
C HIS A 190 9.30 2.05 0.36
N HIS A 191 10.60 2.31 0.49
CA HIS A 191 11.14 3.65 0.77
C HIS A 191 10.46 4.38 1.93
N VAL A 192 10.09 3.65 3.00
CA VAL A 192 9.30 4.20 4.11
C VAL A 192 10.00 5.33 4.88
N GLU A 193 11.32 5.44 4.74
CA GLU A 193 12.14 6.52 5.29
C GLU A 193 12.11 7.82 4.47
N ALA A 194 11.69 7.76 3.21
CA ALA A 194 11.62 8.93 2.33
C ALA A 194 10.32 9.73 2.49
N VAL A 195 9.36 9.20 3.25
CA VAL A 195 8.08 9.85 3.57
C VAL A 195 8.05 10.36 5.01
N GLU A 196 7.19 11.34 5.25
CA GLU A 196 6.89 11.81 6.60
C GLU A 196 6.29 10.67 7.45
N PRO A 197 6.41 10.72 8.80
CA PRO A 197 5.76 9.75 9.66
C PRO A 197 4.28 9.58 9.33
N ILE A 198 3.87 8.34 9.01
CA ILE A 198 2.49 7.98 8.64
C ILE A 198 1.44 8.57 9.59
N TYR A 199 1.66 8.47 10.91
CA TYR A 199 0.80 9.04 11.93
C TYR A 199 1.41 10.33 12.51
N PRO A 200 0.69 11.47 12.46
CA PRO A 200 1.22 12.74 12.95
C PRO A 200 1.59 12.73 14.44
N GLY A 201 2.74 13.30 14.76
CA GLY A 201 3.23 13.41 16.15
C GLY A 201 4.03 12.21 16.65
N LEU A 202 4.11 11.13 15.87
CA LEU A 202 5.00 10.00 16.16
C LEU A 202 6.35 10.18 15.44
N SER A 203 7.38 9.49 15.95
CA SER A 203 8.63 9.28 15.21
C SER A 203 8.39 8.36 14.00
N SER A 204 9.28 8.35 13.00
CA SER A 204 9.15 7.43 11.85
C SER A 204 9.06 5.97 12.31
N LEU A 205 9.89 5.56 13.28
CA LEU A 205 9.90 4.20 13.81
C LEU A 205 8.60 3.86 14.56
N ASP A 206 8.13 4.73 15.46
CA ASP A 206 6.91 4.46 16.22
C ASP A 206 5.67 4.47 15.32
N SER A 207 5.69 5.31 14.29
CA SER A 207 4.69 5.33 13.24
C SER A 207 4.64 3.99 12.48
N LEU A 208 5.80 3.43 12.11
CA LEU A 208 5.88 2.11 11.47
C LEU A 208 5.48 0.96 12.41
N LYS A 209 5.79 1.06 13.70
CA LYS A 209 5.30 0.08 14.70
C LYS A 209 3.78 0.09 14.80
N LEU A 210 3.14 1.27 14.83
CA LEU A 210 1.69 1.37 14.82
C LEU A 210 1.11 0.85 13.50
N PHE A 211 1.69 1.25 12.37
CA PHE A 211 1.25 0.83 11.03
C PHE A 211 1.25 -0.70 10.91
N THR A 212 2.37 -1.34 11.27
CA THR A 212 2.51 -2.80 11.21
C THR A 212 1.69 -3.53 12.28
N LYS A 213 1.51 -2.95 13.48
CA LYS A 213 0.59 -3.48 14.50
C LYS A 213 -0.82 -3.58 13.92
N VAL A 214 -1.31 -2.52 13.29
CA VAL A 214 -2.68 -2.46 12.79
C VAL A 214 -2.88 -3.38 11.60
N MET A 215 -1.91 -3.39 10.69
CA MET A 215 -1.86 -4.33 9.56
C MET A 215 -1.98 -5.79 10.02
N LYS A 216 -1.32 -6.18 11.12
CA LYS A 216 -1.40 -7.54 11.68
C LYS A 216 -2.72 -7.84 12.40
N VAL A 217 -3.38 -6.82 12.96
CA VAL A 217 -4.61 -7.00 13.74
C VAL A 217 -5.83 -7.26 12.84
N ASP A 218 -5.89 -6.70 11.63
CA ASP A 218 -6.95 -7.01 10.65
C ASP A 218 -6.44 -6.78 9.22
N PRO A 219 -5.60 -7.71 8.70
CA PRO A 219 -4.89 -7.52 7.44
C PRO A 219 -5.81 -7.18 6.27
N MET A 220 -6.88 -7.96 6.11
CA MET A 220 -7.79 -7.86 4.97
C MET A 220 -8.62 -6.57 4.96
N SER A 221 -8.88 -5.99 6.13
CA SER A 221 -9.63 -4.74 6.26
C SER A 221 -8.72 -3.52 6.37
N PHE A 222 -7.41 -3.71 6.53
CA PHE A 222 -6.42 -2.64 6.62
C PHE A 222 -6.43 -1.76 5.36
N LEU A 223 -6.48 -0.44 5.57
CA LEU A 223 -6.64 0.60 4.55
C LEU A 223 -7.89 0.48 3.68
N GLN A 224 -8.79 -0.46 3.97
CA GLN A 224 -10.05 -0.56 3.25
C GLN A 224 -10.89 0.68 3.54
N ARG A 225 -11.39 1.27 2.45
CA ARG A 225 -12.15 2.49 2.49
C ARG A 225 -13.63 2.23 2.72
N SER A 226 -14.26 3.10 3.51
CA SER A 226 -15.72 3.21 3.59
C SER A 226 -16.15 4.68 3.59
N ILE A 227 -17.33 4.95 3.01
CA ILE A 227 -17.88 6.30 2.89
C ILE A 227 -19.25 6.34 3.54
N CYS A 228 -19.42 7.28 4.47
CA CYS A 228 -20.64 7.52 5.23
C CYS A 228 -21.12 8.95 5.07
N TYR A 229 -22.42 9.15 5.23
CA TYR A 229 -23.04 10.47 5.17
C TYR A 229 -23.85 10.73 6.44
N ASP A 230 -23.60 11.88 7.09
CA ASP A 230 -24.52 12.46 8.07
C ASP A 230 -25.39 13.47 7.31
N ARG A 231 -26.62 13.07 6.97
CA ARG A 231 -27.53 13.92 6.19
C ARG A 231 -28.03 15.13 6.97
N VAL A 232 -28.20 14.98 8.29
CA VAL A 232 -28.70 16.04 9.17
C VAL A 232 -27.68 17.16 9.24
N ARG A 233 -26.41 16.82 9.48
CA ARG A 233 -25.31 17.80 9.54
C ARG A 233 -24.68 18.11 8.17
N ARG A 234 -25.12 17.42 7.11
CA ARG A 234 -24.57 17.47 5.75
C ARG A 234 -23.07 17.19 5.69
N LEU A 235 -22.60 16.19 6.43
CA LEU A 235 -21.19 15.79 6.48
C LEU A 235 -20.93 14.53 5.66
N THR A 236 -19.72 14.40 5.14
CA THR A 236 -19.20 13.15 4.58
C THR A 236 -18.07 12.63 5.44
N PHE A 237 -18.10 11.35 5.76
CA PHE A 237 -17.02 10.65 6.43
C PHE A 237 -16.36 9.73 5.40
N SER A 238 -15.05 9.90 5.20
CA SER A 238 -14.20 8.94 4.47
C SER A 238 -13.32 8.24 5.49
N VAL A 239 -13.49 6.93 5.65
CA VAL A 239 -12.77 6.12 6.62
C VAL A 239 -11.79 5.24 5.87
N SER A 240 -10.50 5.37 6.15
CA SER A 240 -9.46 4.40 5.81
C SER A 240 -9.13 3.61 7.08
N LEU A 241 -9.62 2.37 7.14
CA LEU A 241 -9.61 1.59 8.38
C LEU A 241 -8.17 1.27 8.79
N GLY A 242 -7.82 1.64 10.02
CA GLY A 242 -6.47 1.47 10.56
C GLY A 242 -5.52 2.64 10.27
N TYR A 243 -5.99 3.68 9.57
CA TYR A 243 -5.18 4.85 9.26
C TYR A 243 -5.84 6.17 9.69
N ALA A 244 -6.87 6.61 8.98
CA ALA A 244 -7.44 7.94 9.17
C ALA A 244 -8.93 8.02 8.82
N ILE A 245 -9.64 8.91 9.50
CA ILE A 245 -11.02 9.30 9.21
C ILE A 245 -11.05 10.78 8.84
N GLN A 246 -11.56 11.07 7.65
CA GLN A 246 -11.72 12.42 7.12
C GLN A 246 -13.20 12.83 7.23
N VAL A 247 -13.46 13.96 7.91
CA VAL A 247 -14.82 14.51 8.06
C VAL A 247 -14.96 15.79 7.26
N PHE A 248 -15.63 15.70 6.12
CA PHE A 248 -15.84 16.82 5.21
C PHE A 248 -17.05 17.67 5.62
N PRO A 249 -16.96 19.02 5.57
CA PRO A 249 -18.04 19.95 5.91
C PRO A 249 -19.16 20.03 4.86
N SER A 250 -19.26 19.05 3.97
CA SER A 250 -20.26 18.98 2.90
C SER A 250 -20.42 17.55 2.39
N ILE A 251 -21.46 17.32 1.59
CA ILE A 251 -21.63 16.06 0.86
C ILE A 251 -20.64 16.01 -0.32
N VAL A 252 -19.71 15.05 -0.28
CA VAL A 252 -18.68 14.82 -1.30
C VAL A 252 -19.00 13.54 -2.06
N GLN A 253 -18.84 13.60 -3.38
CA GLN A 253 -19.09 12.45 -4.25
C GLN A 253 -18.03 11.37 -4.02
N PRO A 254 -18.42 10.08 -4.01
CA PRO A 254 -17.46 8.99 -3.84
C PRO A 254 -16.30 9.06 -4.83
N GLN A 255 -16.58 9.31 -6.11
CA GLN A 255 -15.59 9.46 -7.19
C GLN A 255 -14.46 10.45 -6.86
N VAL A 256 -14.78 11.55 -6.17
CA VAL A 256 -13.78 12.53 -5.73
C VAL A 256 -12.93 11.98 -4.59
N LEU A 257 -13.54 11.21 -3.69
CA LEU A 257 -12.84 10.59 -2.54
C LEU A 257 -12.00 9.36 -2.94
N GLU A 258 -12.19 8.80 -4.16
CA GLU A 258 -11.37 7.69 -4.67
C GLU A 258 -10.06 8.19 -5.26
N ARG A 259 -10.00 9.47 -5.65
CA ARG A 259 -8.78 10.10 -6.15
C ARG A 259 -7.88 10.47 -4.98
N SER A 260 -6.63 10.07 -5.07
CA SER A 260 -5.57 10.39 -4.10
C SER A 260 -5.34 11.90 -4.07
N GLU A 261 -5.43 12.51 -2.89
CA GLU A 261 -5.08 13.93 -2.74
C GLU A 261 -3.56 14.09 -2.84
N MET A 262 -3.07 15.03 -3.67
CA MET A 262 -1.65 15.29 -3.81
C MET A 262 -1.08 15.95 -2.55
N THR A 263 -0.70 15.12 -1.59
CA THR A 263 0.01 15.48 -0.34
C THR A 263 1.50 15.12 -0.41
N TYR A 264 1.94 14.57 -1.53
CA TYR A 264 3.27 14.02 -1.79
C TYR A 264 3.79 14.50 -3.14
N SER A 265 5.10 14.46 -3.31
CA SER A 265 5.78 14.61 -4.61
C SER A 265 6.30 13.25 -5.09
N ALA A 266 6.59 13.12 -6.38
CA ALA A 266 7.20 11.92 -6.92
C ALA A 266 8.67 11.80 -6.50
N TRP A 267 9.25 10.61 -6.67
CA TRP A 267 10.64 10.35 -6.32
C TRP A 267 11.64 11.33 -6.97
N ASN A 268 11.39 11.68 -8.23
CA ASN A 268 12.14 12.67 -9.01
C ASN A 268 11.88 14.14 -8.56
N LYS A 269 11.12 14.34 -7.47
CA LYS A 269 10.73 15.62 -6.86
C LYS A 269 9.74 16.45 -7.68
N ILE A 270 9.22 15.92 -8.79
CA ILE A 270 8.15 16.58 -9.55
C ILE A 270 6.85 16.50 -8.74
N HIS A 271 6.12 17.61 -8.72
CA HIS A 271 4.84 17.74 -8.02
C HIS A 271 3.78 18.22 -9.03
N ASN A 272 3.41 17.33 -9.94
CA ASN A 272 2.38 17.55 -10.97
C ASN A 272 1.47 16.31 -11.03
N LEU A 273 0.19 16.51 -11.36
CA LEU A 273 -0.81 15.45 -11.53
C LEU A 273 -0.36 14.44 -12.58
N ASP A 274 0.22 14.90 -13.69
CA ASP A 274 0.65 14.06 -14.83
C ASP A 274 1.87 13.18 -14.52
N GLU A 275 2.53 13.41 -13.37
CA GLU A 275 3.67 12.59 -12.95
C GLU A 275 3.23 11.28 -12.28
N PHE A 276 1.96 11.10 -11.93
CA PHE A 276 1.50 9.92 -11.20
C PHE A 276 0.66 8.99 -12.07
N ASP A 277 0.98 7.70 -12.07
CA ASP A 277 0.24 6.66 -12.81
C ASP A 277 -0.94 6.10 -11.98
N LEU A 278 -1.66 7.02 -11.34
CA LEU A 278 -2.85 6.77 -10.53
C LEU A 278 -3.75 8.01 -10.53
N ASP A 279 -5.02 7.80 -10.19
CA ASP A 279 -6.00 8.88 -10.12
C ASP A 279 -5.69 9.84 -8.95
N THR A 280 -5.12 11.00 -9.27
CA THR A 280 -4.77 12.04 -8.30
C THR A 280 -5.71 13.24 -8.36
N ARG A 281 -5.75 14.06 -7.31
CA ARG A 281 -6.47 15.35 -7.28
C ARG A 281 -5.73 16.38 -6.44
N ASP A 282 -5.92 17.64 -6.78
CA ASP A 282 -5.39 18.73 -5.97
C ASP A 282 -6.04 18.78 -4.56
N PRO A 283 -5.28 19.18 -3.54
CA PRO A 283 -5.84 19.49 -2.23
C PRO A 283 -6.75 20.72 -2.31
N SER A 284 -7.74 20.77 -1.39
CA SER A 284 -8.63 21.91 -1.32
C SER A 284 -7.89 23.18 -0.90
N LYS A 285 -7.87 24.19 -1.77
CA LYS A 285 -7.32 25.53 -1.46
C LYS A 285 -8.10 26.27 -0.36
N SER A 286 -9.36 25.91 -0.14
CA SER A 286 -10.21 26.53 0.88
C SER A 286 -10.25 25.67 2.14
N VAL A 287 -9.79 26.27 3.25
CA VAL A 287 -9.89 25.68 4.60
C VAL A 287 -11.35 25.35 4.98
N CYS A 288 -12.33 26.04 4.40
CA CYS A 288 -13.75 25.79 4.63
C CYS A 288 -14.31 24.55 3.93
N LYS A 289 -13.58 24.01 2.96
CA LYS A 289 -13.92 22.78 2.24
C LYS A 289 -13.05 21.59 2.67
N SER A 290 -11.88 21.86 3.26
CA SER A 290 -10.96 20.83 3.74
C SER A 290 -11.60 19.99 4.86
N PRO A 291 -11.33 18.68 4.93
CA PRO A 291 -11.84 17.84 5.98
C PRO A 291 -11.19 18.14 7.33
N VAL A 292 -11.86 17.74 8.42
CA VAL A 292 -11.22 17.56 9.73
C VAL A 292 -10.66 16.14 9.76
N LEU A 293 -9.39 15.99 10.13
CA LEU A 293 -8.68 14.71 10.12
C LEU A 293 -8.65 14.10 11.53
N PHE A 294 -8.92 12.82 11.61
CA PHE A 294 -8.71 12.00 12.79
C PHE A 294 -7.78 10.84 12.42
N PHE A 295 -6.65 10.71 13.09
CA PHE A 295 -5.68 9.64 12.84
C PHE A 295 -5.80 8.58 13.91
N LEU A 296 -5.51 7.33 13.55
CA LEU A 296 -5.51 6.23 14.51
C LEU A 296 -4.49 6.50 15.63
N GLU A 297 -4.94 6.35 16.87
CA GLU A 297 -4.11 6.37 18.08
C GLU A 297 -3.81 4.94 18.53
N ASP A 298 -4.82 4.06 18.53
CA ASP A 298 -4.65 2.66 18.91
C ASP A 298 -5.71 1.75 18.28
N VAL A 299 -5.42 0.44 18.23
CA VAL A 299 -6.35 -0.61 17.82
C VAL A 299 -6.33 -1.77 18.80
N GLU A 300 -7.52 -2.24 19.15
CA GLU A 300 -7.75 -3.41 20.00
C GLU A 300 -8.60 -4.45 19.26
N ARG A 301 -8.33 -5.74 19.53
CA ARG A 301 -9.19 -6.82 19.05
C ARG A 301 -10.28 -7.11 20.08
N GLN A 302 -11.54 -7.04 19.65
CA GLN A 302 -12.72 -7.34 20.46
C GLN A 302 -13.46 -8.56 19.88
N GLY A 303 -13.09 -9.75 20.37
CA GLY A 303 -13.56 -11.02 19.81
C GLY A 303 -13.10 -11.17 18.36
N ASN A 304 -14.06 -11.27 17.43
CA ASN A 304 -13.77 -11.31 15.98
C ASN A 304 -13.67 -9.93 15.33
N ASN A 305 -13.97 -8.85 16.06
CA ASN A 305 -14.00 -7.50 15.52
C ASN A 305 -12.77 -6.70 15.96
N THR A 306 -12.56 -5.55 15.34
CA THR A 306 -11.54 -4.58 15.73
C THR A 306 -12.18 -3.30 16.22
N LEU A 307 -11.61 -2.70 17.28
CA LEU A 307 -11.98 -1.37 17.73
C LEU A 307 -10.77 -0.45 17.56
N GLY A 308 -10.84 0.46 16.60
CA GLY A 308 -9.84 1.51 16.41
C GLY A 308 -10.28 2.80 17.09
N THR A 309 -9.36 3.44 17.83
CA THR A 309 -9.56 4.78 18.41
C THR A 309 -8.81 5.80 17.57
N TYR A 310 -9.52 6.82 17.09
CA TYR A 310 -8.98 7.86 16.22
C TYR A 310 -9.08 9.22 16.90
N VAL A 311 -7.98 9.96 16.91
CA VAL A 311 -7.85 11.25 17.59
C VAL A 311 -7.75 12.38 16.57
N ARG A 312 -8.46 13.47 16.85
CA ARG A 312 -8.48 14.66 15.99
C ARG A 312 -7.10 15.32 15.90
N ALA A 313 -6.62 15.55 14.68
CA ALA A 313 -5.40 16.33 14.43
C ALA A 313 -5.67 17.85 14.43
N GLY A 314 -4.67 18.64 14.84
CA GLY A 314 -4.58 20.07 14.49
C GLY A 314 -5.56 21.03 15.18
N ARG A 315 -5.97 20.77 16.43
CA ARG A 315 -7.05 21.53 17.13
C ARG A 315 -6.93 23.06 17.18
N LEU A 316 -5.75 23.67 17.09
CA LEU A 316 -5.58 25.08 17.48
C LEU A 316 -5.53 26.07 16.31
N LYS A 317 -4.69 25.83 15.29
CA LYS A 317 -4.49 26.81 14.21
C LYS A 317 -5.58 26.76 13.15
N ASP A 318 -6.00 25.56 12.74
CA ASP A 318 -6.95 25.41 11.64
C ASP A 318 -8.39 25.66 12.09
N ASP A 319 -8.74 25.27 13.31
CA ASP A 319 -10.07 25.56 13.87
C ASP A 319 -10.29 27.07 14.06
N PHE A 320 -9.25 27.81 14.47
CA PHE A 320 -9.31 29.28 14.53
C PHE A 320 -9.49 29.90 13.14
N LYS A 321 -8.70 29.48 12.14
CA LYS A 321 -8.86 29.94 10.75
C LYS A 321 -10.26 29.63 10.22
N ARG A 322 -10.81 28.44 10.49
CA ARG A 322 -12.17 28.05 10.11
C ARG A 322 -13.21 28.96 10.76
N LYS A 323 -13.09 29.21 12.06
CA LYS A 323 -14.02 30.07 12.81
C LYS A 323 -14.08 31.49 12.25
N VAL A 324 -12.95 32.02 11.78
CA VAL A 324 -12.87 33.37 11.21
C VAL A 324 -13.28 33.42 9.73
N LEU A 325 -12.77 32.51 8.90
CA LEU A 325 -12.90 32.57 7.44
C LEU A 325 -14.16 31.88 6.89
N CYS A 326 -14.79 31.00 7.66
CA CYS A 326 -15.90 30.17 7.18
C CYS A 326 -17.27 30.59 7.77
N PHE A 327 -17.37 31.77 8.39
CA PHE A 327 -18.61 32.27 8.99
C PHE A 327 -19.78 32.28 7.98
N PRO A 328 -20.99 31.82 8.35
CA PRO A 328 -21.43 31.40 9.69
C PRO A 328 -21.20 29.91 10.03
N ARG A 329 -20.48 29.16 9.18
CA ARG A 329 -20.25 27.72 9.38
C ARG A 329 -19.11 27.46 10.37
N SER A 330 -19.39 26.67 11.40
CA SER A 330 -18.38 26.14 12.31
C SER A 330 -17.64 24.94 11.69
N ALA A 331 -16.51 24.57 12.29
CA ALA A 331 -15.81 23.33 11.94
C ALA A 331 -16.73 22.12 12.15
N PRO A 332 -16.70 21.10 11.27
CA PRO A 332 -17.40 19.84 11.49
C PRO A 332 -17.06 19.26 12.86
N LEU A 333 -18.10 18.87 13.61
CA LEU A 333 -17.97 18.18 14.89
C LEU A 333 -17.01 18.91 15.87
N PRO A 334 -17.29 20.17 16.26
CA PRO A 334 -16.33 20.98 17.00
C PRO A 334 -15.97 20.40 18.37
N HIS A 335 -16.88 19.63 18.99
CA HIS A 335 -16.71 19.01 20.31
C HIS A 335 -16.19 17.57 20.26
N VAL A 336 -16.14 16.95 19.09
CA VAL A 336 -15.69 15.56 18.97
C VAL A 336 -14.17 15.52 18.98
N GLY A 337 -13.62 14.99 20.06
CA GLY A 337 -12.19 14.79 20.23
C GLY A 337 -11.70 13.44 19.69
N ARG A 338 -12.57 12.43 19.74
CA ARG A 338 -12.28 11.04 19.43
C ARG A 338 -13.39 10.40 18.62
N ILE A 339 -13.01 9.53 17.68
CA ILE A 339 -13.92 8.66 16.94
C ILE A 339 -13.50 7.21 17.20
N GLN A 340 -14.47 6.36 17.52
CA GLN A 340 -14.25 4.92 17.62
C GLN A 340 -14.78 4.24 16.36
N ALA A 341 -13.94 3.48 15.65
CA ALA A 341 -14.37 2.67 14.51
C ALA A 341 -14.37 1.18 14.86
N LEU A 342 -15.55 0.56 14.82
CA LEU A 342 -15.73 -0.87 14.98
C LEU A 342 -15.66 -1.56 13.61
N GLY A 343 -14.55 -2.22 13.31
CA GLY A 343 -14.30 -2.97 12.08
C GLY A 343 -14.75 -4.43 12.21
N TYR A 344 -15.45 -4.92 11.18
CA TYR A 344 -15.83 -6.32 11.05
C TYR A 344 -15.00 -6.95 9.91
N PRO A 345 -14.41 -8.15 10.12
CA PRO A 345 -13.54 -8.77 9.14
C PRO A 345 -14.19 -8.93 7.77
N LEU A 346 -13.45 -8.54 6.73
CA LEU A 346 -13.84 -8.75 5.34
C LEU A 346 -13.79 -10.24 4.98
N LYS A 347 -14.79 -10.72 4.22
CA LYS A 347 -14.81 -12.08 3.64
C LYS A 347 -14.96 -12.00 2.13
N ASN A 348 -14.37 -12.97 1.41
CA ASN A 348 -14.53 -13.15 -0.04
C ASN A 348 -14.14 -11.91 -0.86
N TRP A 349 -13.02 -11.28 -0.51
CA TRP A 349 -12.59 -9.99 -1.04
C TRP A 349 -12.42 -9.96 -2.57
N HIS A 350 -11.98 -11.06 -3.17
CA HIS A 350 -11.63 -11.13 -4.59
C HIS A 350 -12.78 -11.60 -5.49
N LEU A 351 -13.84 -12.23 -4.95
CA LEU A 351 -14.97 -12.70 -5.75
C LEU A 351 -15.85 -11.55 -6.25
N SER A 352 -16.00 -10.51 -5.43
CA SER A 352 -16.72 -9.29 -5.79
C SER A 352 -16.14 -8.13 -4.99
N PRO A 353 -15.01 -7.56 -5.45
CA PRO A 353 -14.38 -6.44 -4.78
C PRO A 353 -15.36 -5.28 -4.63
N ARG A 354 -15.64 -4.92 -3.37
CA ARG A 354 -16.58 -3.84 -3.03
C ARG A 354 -16.09 -3.16 -1.77
N ARG A 355 -16.12 -1.83 -1.78
CA ARG A 355 -15.81 -1.03 -0.59
C ARG A 355 -16.67 -1.45 0.60
N LEU A 356 -16.11 -1.33 1.80
CA LEU A 356 -16.85 -1.55 3.02
C LEU A 356 -17.95 -0.48 3.17
N CYS A 357 -19.05 -0.87 3.79
CA CYS A 357 -20.10 0.04 4.19
C CYS A 357 -19.86 0.46 5.64
N CYS A 358 -20.14 1.71 5.94
CA CYS A 358 -20.11 2.18 7.32
C CYS A 358 -21.49 2.69 7.76
N LYS A 359 -21.70 2.74 9.07
CA LYS A 359 -22.88 3.34 9.70
C LYS A 359 -22.44 4.15 10.92
N LEU A 360 -22.90 5.39 10.96
CA LEU A 360 -22.68 6.32 12.08
C LEU A 360 -23.64 5.96 13.21
N ASN A 361 -23.11 5.78 14.41
CA ASN A 361 -23.86 5.63 15.65
C ASN A 361 -23.33 6.69 16.62
N GLN A 362 -24.16 7.67 16.99
CA GLN A 362 -23.74 8.68 17.95
C GLN A 362 -24.01 8.19 19.37
N THR A 363 -22.95 8.11 20.17
CA THR A 363 -23.00 7.55 21.55
C THR A 363 -22.98 8.68 22.59
N SER A 364 -22.32 9.81 22.31
CA SER A 364 -22.37 11.04 23.10
C SER A 364 -22.04 12.29 22.25
N ASP A 365 -21.99 13.47 22.88
CA ASP A 365 -21.60 14.74 22.21
C ASP A 365 -20.08 14.83 21.92
N GLU A 366 -19.26 14.10 22.68
CA GLU A 366 -17.79 14.11 22.55
C GLU A 366 -17.22 12.87 21.86
N LEU A 367 -17.97 11.76 21.86
CA LEU A 367 -17.58 10.47 21.29
C LEU A 367 -18.57 10.04 20.19
N LEU A 368 -18.02 9.88 18.99
CA LEU A 368 -18.76 9.35 17.84
C LEU A 368 -18.26 7.94 17.51
N THR A 369 -19.19 7.01 17.29
CA THR A 369 -18.86 5.64 16.91
C THR A 369 -19.25 5.39 15.46
N ILE A 370 -18.39 4.71 14.71
CA ILE A 370 -18.62 4.29 13.34
C ILE A 370 -18.50 2.76 13.30
N SER A 371 -19.49 2.08 12.74
CA SER A 371 -19.36 0.65 12.43
C SER A 371 -18.98 0.49 10.96
N VAL A 372 -18.01 -0.35 10.65
CA VAL A 372 -17.49 -0.61 9.29
C VAL A 372 -17.56 -2.11 9.00
N ARG A 373 -18.35 -2.50 8.00
CA ARG A 373 -18.67 -3.90 7.70
C ARG A 373 -18.90 -4.14 6.22
N GLN A 374 -18.92 -5.41 5.81
CA GLN A 374 -19.36 -5.78 4.47
C GLN A 374 -20.80 -5.28 4.23
N CYS A 375 -21.05 -4.71 3.05
CA CYS A 375 -22.38 -4.22 2.68
C CYS A 375 -23.37 -5.39 2.60
N GLY A 376 -24.54 -5.25 3.22
CA GLY A 376 -25.61 -6.25 3.18
C GLY A 376 -26.25 -6.39 1.79
N LYS A 377 -26.87 -7.55 1.52
CA LYS A 377 -27.69 -7.77 0.31
C LYS A 377 -28.86 -6.77 0.30
N GLY A 378 -29.02 -6.02 -0.79
CA GLY A 378 -30.04 -4.96 -0.90
C GLY A 378 -29.67 -3.62 -0.24
N SER A 379 -28.55 -3.53 0.48
CA SER A 379 -28.02 -2.24 0.96
C SER A 379 -27.20 -1.58 -0.16
N PHE A 380 -27.73 -0.50 -0.74
CA PHE A 380 -27.11 0.23 -1.85
C PHE A 380 -26.02 1.23 -1.39
N GLY A 381 -25.28 0.87 -0.34
CA GLY A 381 -24.47 1.82 0.43
C GLY A 381 -25.33 2.67 1.37
N CYS A 382 -24.71 3.59 2.10
CA CYS A 382 -25.36 4.51 3.04
C CYS A 382 -26.49 5.37 2.41
N PHE A 383 -26.74 5.24 1.10
CA PHE A 383 -27.92 5.77 0.43
C PHE A 383 -29.23 5.10 0.86
N ALA A 384 -29.23 3.79 1.15
CA ALA A 384 -30.44 3.01 1.44
C ALA A 384 -30.69 2.79 2.95
N ASP A 385 -29.65 2.68 3.77
CA ASP A 385 -29.80 2.38 5.22
C ASP A 385 -30.31 3.57 6.06
N SER A 386 -30.61 4.71 5.42
CA SER A 386 -31.30 5.86 6.04
C SER A 386 -32.80 5.92 5.70
N VAL A 387 -33.30 5.01 4.86
CA VAL A 387 -34.72 4.91 4.50
C VAL A 387 -35.30 3.75 5.30
N GLY A 388 -35.48 3.98 6.59
CA GLY A 388 -36.05 3.04 7.54
C GLY A 388 -36.85 3.79 8.59
N ILE A 389 -37.97 4.35 8.11
CA ILE A 389 -39.08 5.03 8.83
C ILE A 389 -38.76 6.40 9.40
#